data_AF-A0A2D4J9D0-F1
#
_entry.id   AF-A0A2D4J9D0-F1
#
_cell.length_a   1.000
_cell.length_b   1.000
_cell.length_c   1.000
_cell.angle_alpha   90.00
_cell.angle_beta   90.00
_cell.angle_gamma   90.00
#
_symmetry.space_group_name_H-M   'P 1'
#
loop_
_entity.id
_entity.type
_entity.pdbx_description
1 polymer ?
#
loop_
_entity_poly.entity_id
_entity_poly.type
_entity_poly.pdbx_seq_one_letter_code
_entity_poly.pdbx_strand_id
1 'polypeptide(L)'
;MRDTIPATNIRAHQDVAKLIAAAEFSADATFNIVKFSSRAIASQIAARRLFWLRHWQANVKHKWWLASAPISENKLFGSALEPLLIETRTKKKILPSLFRRSESRSPQHFRRGSFHPFYQP
;
A
#
# COMPACT_ATOMS: atom_id res chain seq x y z
N MET A 1 -41.08 -13.28 22.27
CA MET A 1 -41.26 -13.21 20.80
C MET A 1 -41.19 -14.62 20.20
N ARG A 2 -42.03 -15.53 20.68
CA ARG A 2 -42.25 -16.86 20.11
C ARG A 2 -43.75 -17.06 20.09
N ASP A 3 -44.42 -16.24 19.29
CA ASP A 3 -45.81 -16.51 18.93
C ASP A 3 -45.72 -17.59 17.86
N THR A 4 -46.00 -18.81 18.29
CA THR A 4 -45.91 -20.02 17.48
C THR A 4 -46.83 -19.87 16.28
N ILE A 5 -46.25 -19.71 15.08
CA ILE A 5 -47.00 -19.77 13.83
C ILE A 5 -47.77 -21.10 13.85
N PRO A 6 -49.12 -21.09 13.76
CA PRO A 6 -49.88 -22.32 13.75
C PRO A 6 -49.42 -23.22 12.61
N ALA A 7 -49.18 -24.50 12.89
CA ALA A 7 -48.62 -25.47 11.93
C ALA A 7 -49.48 -25.64 10.66
N THR A 8 -50.74 -25.22 10.71
CA THR A 8 -51.67 -25.19 9.56
C THR A 8 -51.38 -24.07 8.57
N ASN A 9 -50.61 -23.04 8.95
CA ASN A 9 -50.25 -21.91 8.09
C ASN A 9 -48.97 -22.20 7.30
N ILE A 10 -49.09 -23.10 6.32
CA ILE A 10 -48.00 -23.56 5.45
C ILE A 10 -47.29 -22.39 4.76
N ARG A 11 -48.04 -21.35 4.35
CA ARG A 11 -47.50 -20.16 3.69
C ARG A 11 -46.52 -19.41 4.61
N ALA A 12 -46.91 -19.16 5.85
CA ALA A 12 -46.07 -18.46 6.81
C ALA A 12 -44.76 -19.22 7.09
N HIS A 13 -44.81 -20.56 7.21
CA HIS A 13 -43.59 -21.37 7.35
C HIS A 13 -42.67 -21.30 6.12
N GLN A 14 -43.25 -21.34 4.90
CA GLN A 14 -42.48 -21.19 3.67
C GLN A 14 -41.83 -19.80 3.58
N ASP A 15 -42.54 -18.74 3.95
CA ASP A 15 -41.99 -17.38 3.89
C ASP A 15 -40.88 -17.18 4.92
N VAL A 16 -41.02 -17.74 6.14
CA VAL A 16 -39.92 -17.78 7.12
C VAL A 16 -38.72 -18.54 6.57
N ALA A 17 -38.92 -19.70 5.94
CA ALA A 17 -37.82 -20.45 5.33
C ALA A 17 -37.11 -19.65 4.21
N LYS A 18 -37.87 -18.96 3.36
CA LYS A 18 -37.31 -18.06 2.34
C LYS A 18 -36.51 -16.91 2.97
N LEU A 19 -37.02 -16.32 4.06
CA LEU A 19 -36.30 -15.26 4.78
C LEU A 19 -34.99 -15.75 5.39
N ILE A 20 -34.99 -16.95 5.98
CA ILE A 20 -33.77 -17.57 6.52
C ILE A 20 -32.76 -17.81 5.39
N ALA A 21 -33.19 -18.43 4.29
CA ALA A 21 -32.32 -18.67 3.13
C ALA A 21 -31.78 -17.36 2.53
N ALA A 22 -32.62 -16.32 2.45
CA ALA A 22 -32.19 -15.01 1.97
C ALA A 22 -31.18 -14.34 2.92
N ALA A 23 -31.35 -14.50 4.24
CA ALA A 23 -30.42 -13.99 5.24
C ALA A 23 -29.06 -14.71 5.17
N GLU A 24 -29.07 -16.04 5.05
CA GLU A 24 -27.86 -16.85 4.86
C GLU A 24 -27.11 -16.45 3.58
N PHE A 25 -27.83 -16.35 2.46
CA PHE A 25 -27.25 -15.89 1.20
C PHE A 25 -26.64 -14.48 1.32
N SER A 26 -27.34 -13.56 1.99
CA SER A 26 -26.85 -12.19 2.20
C SER A 26 -25.59 -12.16 3.07
N ALA A 27 -25.52 -13.02 4.08
CA ALA A 27 -24.34 -13.16 4.93
C ALA A 27 -23.14 -13.68 4.13
N ASP A 28 -23.34 -14.72 3.31
CA ASP A 28 -22.30 -15.29 2.45
C ASP A 28 -21.84 -14.30 1.37
N ALA A 29 -22.77 -13.58 0.75
CA ALA A 29 -22.46 -12.53 -0.22
C ALA A 29 -21.61 -11.42 0.42
N THR A 30 -22.00 -10.96 1.60
CA THR A 30 -21.26 -9.92 2.34
C THR A 30 -19.86 -10.40 2.72
N PHE A 31 -19.72 -11.64 3.21
CA PHE A 31 -18.43 -12.23 3.52
C PHE A 31 -17.51 -12.25 2.29
N ASN A 32 -18.04 -12.66 1.13
CA ASN A 32 -17.27 -12.69 -0.12
C ASN A 32 -16.87 -11.29 -0.59
N ILE A 33 -17.76 -10.30 -0.48
CA ILE A 33 -17.46 -8.90 -0.81
C ILE A 33 -16.34 -8.37 0.08
N VAL A 34 -16.39 -8.60 1.39
CA VAL A 34 -15.35 -8.16 2.33
C VAL A 34 -14.02 -8.86 2.05
N LYS A 35 -14.04 -10.17 1.78
CA LYS A 35 -12.86 -10.95 1.42
C LYS A 35 -12.21 -10.48 0.13
N PHE A 36 -13.00 -10.15 -0.89
CA PHE A 36 -12.49 -9.58 -2.13
C PHE A 36 -11.93 -8.17 -1.91
N SER A 37 -12.66 -7.31 -1.20
CA SER A 37 -12.26 -5.93 -0.93
C SER A 37 -10.96 -5.86 -0.13
N SER A 38 -10.83 -6.69 0.91
CA SER A 38 -9.60 -6.79 1.70
C SER A 38 -8.39 -7.22 0.86
N ARG A 39 -8.56 -8.19 -0.05
CA ARG A 39 -7.52 -8.59 -1.02
C ARG A 39 -7.16 -7.45 -1.96
N ALA A 40 -8.15 -6.74 -2.50
CA ALA A 40 -7.92 -5.60 -3.39
C ALA A 40 -7.13 -4.48 -2.68
N ILE A 41 -7.49 -4.18 -1.42
CA ILE A 41 -6.77 -3.21 -0.59
C ILE A 41 -5.33 -3.68 -0.33
N ALA A 42 -5.13 -4.95 0.02
CA ALA A 42 -3.80 -5.51 0.23
C ALA A 42 -2.93 -5.41 -1.04
N SER A 43 -3.50 -5.74 -2.21
CA SER A 43 -2.81 -5.59 -3.51
C SER A 43 -2.47 -4.13 -3.82
N GLN A 44 -3.39 -3.19 -3.55
CA GLN A 44 -3.13 -1.75 -3.72
C GLN A 44 -1.99 -1.26 -2.81
N ILE A 45 -1.98 -1.70 -1.54
CA ILE A 45 -0.92 -1.36 -0.58
C ILE A 45 0.42 -1.93 -1.05
N ALA A 46 0.46 -3.20 -1.47
CA ALA A 46 1.67 -3.83 -2.01
C ALA A 46 2.22 -3.06 -3.23
N ALA A 47 1.36 -2.68 -4.18
CA ALA A 47 1.75 -1.88 -5.33
C ALA A 47 2.31 -0.51 -4.93
N ARG A 48 1.65 0.20 -3.99
CA ARG A 48 2.15 1.47 -3.45
C ARG A 48 3.50 1.32 -2.78
N ARG A 49 3.70 0.26 -1.98
CA ARG A 49 4.98 -0.02 -1.33
C ARG A 49 6.08 -0.19 -2.36
N LEU A 50 5.89 -1.05 -3.36
CA LEU A 50 6.87 -1.26 -4.43
C LEU A 50 7.17 0.02 -5.21
N PHE A 51 6.15 0.83 -5.50
CA PHE A 51 6.31 2.11 -6.16
C PHE A 51 7.21 3.07 -5.36
N TRP A 52 6.94 3.24 -4.06
CA TRP A 52 7.78 4.07 -3.19
C TRP A 52 9.20 3.53 -3.04
N LEU A 53 9.37 2.21 -2.96
CA LEU A 53 10.68 1.57 -2.83
C LEU A 53 11.51 1.54 -4.13
N ARG A 54 10.88 1.76 -5.29
CA ARG A 54 11.54 1.77 -6.60
C ARG A 54 12.67 2.80 -6.66
N HIS A 55 12.39 4.01 -6.19
CA HIS A 55 13.34 5.14 -6.24
C HIS A 55 14.25 5.22 -5.01
N TRP A 56 13.98 4.45 -3.95
CA TRP A 56 14.77 4.48 -2.74
C TRP A 56 16.13 3.79 -2.95
N GLN A 57 17.25 4.45 -2.65
CA GLN A 57 18.60 3.89 -2.85
C GLN A 57 19.09 3.14 -1.60
N ALA A 58 18.51 1.96 -1.34
CA ALA A 58 18.83 1.08 -0.20
C ALA A 58 19.11 -0.36 -0.64
N ASN A 59 19.68 -1.15 0.26
CA ASN A 59 19.92 -2.57 0.04
C ASN A 59 18.60 -3.29 -0.34
N VAL A 60 18.66 -4.07 -1.41
CA VAL A 60 17.54 -4.88 -1.93
C VAL A 60 16.93 -5.75 -0.82
N LYS A 61 17.73 -6.30 0.10
CA LYS A 61 17.24 -7.08 1.26
C LYS A 61 16.29 -6.27 2.14
N HIS A 62 16.65 -5.02 2.47
CA HIS A 62 15.82 -4.15 3.30
C HIS A 62 14.55 -3.69 2.56
N LYS A 63 14.64 -3.46 1.25
CA LYS A 63 13.47 -3.15 0.43
C LYS A 63 12.45 -4.29 0.42
N TRP A 64 12.90 -5.52 0.20
CA TRP A 64 12.00 -6.68 0.19
C TRP A 64 11.35 -6.92 1.54
N TRP A 65 12.13 -6.83 2.62
CA TRP A 65 11.59 -6.94 3.96
C TRP A 65 10.51 -5.88 4.25
N LEU A 66 10.73 -4.64 3.80
CA LEU A 66 9.80 -3.54 3.98
C LEU A 66 8.54 -3.65 3.08
N ALA A 67 8.69 -4.20 1.88
CA ALA A 67 7.56 -4.46 0.98
C ALA A 67 6.62 -5.54 1.54
N SER A 68 7.19 -6.60 2.12
CA SER A 68 6.49 -7.77 2.65
C SER A 68 6.02 -7.62 4.11
N ALA A 69 6.30 -6.50 4.76
CA ALA A 69 5.90 -6.27 6.15
C ALA A 69 4.38 -6.40 6.34
N PRO A 70 3.89 -6.83 7.52
CA PRO A 70 2.45 -6.79 7.81
C PRO A 70 1.86 -5.40 7.57
N ILE A 71 0.58 -5.34 7.19
CA ILE A 71 -0.13 -4.06 7.04
C ILE A 71 -0.36 -3.52 8.45
N SER A 72 0.24 -2.37 8.75
CA SER A 72 0.12 -1.67 10.04
C SER A 72 -0.68 -0.40 9.82
N GLU A 73 -1.93 -0.41 10.27
CA GLU A 73 -2.93 0.66 10.22
C GLU A 73 -2.57 1.86 9.31
N ASN A 74 -2.43 3.06 9.88
CA ASN A 74 -2.46 4.32 9.15
C ASN A 74 -1.13 4.63 8.41
N LYS A 75 -0.16 3.73 8.42
CA LYS A 75 1.18 3.96 7.86
C LYS A 75 1.50 2.93 6.79
N LEU A 76 1.97 3.39 5.63
CA LEU A 76 2.31 2.52 4.50
C LEU A 76 3.30 1.41 4.88
N PHE A 77 4.29 1.72 5.73
CA PHE A 77 5.32 0.79 6.17
C PHE A 77 5.33 0.52 7.69
N GLY A 78 4.58 1.30 8.48
CA GLY A 78 4.42 1.09 9.92
C GLY A 78 5.72 1.05 10.73
N SER A 79 5.70 0.25 11.80
CA SER A 79 6.84 0.01 12.69
C SER A 79 8.00 -0.70 12.01
N ALA A 80 7.79 -1.39 10.89
CA ALA A 80 8.86 -2.00 10.11
C ALA A 80 9.82 -0.94 9.53
N LEU A 81 9.37 0.31 9.36
CA LEU A 81 10.27 1.36 8.90
C LEU A 81 11.25 1.82 9.98
N GLU A 82 10.84 1.81 11.26
CA GLU A 82 11.56 2.43 12.37
C GLU A 82 13.00 1.92 12.55
N PRO A 83 13.30 0.61 12.48
CA PRO A 83 14.67 0.09 12.61
C PRO A 83 15.61 0.50 11.46
N LEU A 84 15.05 0.90 10.32
CA LEU A 84 15.82 1.30 9.14
C LEU A 84 16.09 2.81 9.12
N LEU A 85 15.47 3.59 9.99
CA LEU A 85 15.69 5.02 10.06
C LEU A 85 16.96 5.33 10.86
N ILE A 86 17.86 6.12 10.28
CA ILE A 86 19.02 6.64 11.00
C ILE A 86 18.63 7.96 11.63
N GLU A 87 18.82 8.08 12.94
CA GLU A 87 18.70 9.35 13.63
C GLU A 87 19.92 10.21 13.29
N THR A 88 19.68 11.31 12.59
CA THR A 88 20.75 12.26 12.26
C THR A 88 21.10 13.12 13.47
N ARG A 89 22.28 13.79 13.43
CA ARG A 89 22.68 14.78 14.46
C ARG A 89 21.62 15.86 14.73
N THR A 90 20.69 16.07 13.79
CA THR A 90 19.57 17.01 13.91
C THR A 90 18.32 16.40 14.59
N LYS A 91 18.42 15.21 15.20
CA LYS A 91 17.30 14.41 15.77
C LYS A 91 16.18 14.08 14.77
N LYS A 92 16.43 14.24 13.47
CA LYS A 92 15.50 13.86 12.41
C LYS A 92 15.79 12.43 12.00
N LYS A 93 14.75 11.60 11.95
CA LYS A 93 14.79 10.23 11.42
C LYS A 93 14.77 10.30 9.89
N ILE A 94 15.90 9.98 9.26
CA ILE A 94 16.04 10.03 7.81
C ILE A 94 16.36 8.63 7.29
N LEU A 95 15.87 8.32 6.11
CA LEU A 95 16.21 7.06 5.45
C LEU A 95 17.69 7.05 5.06
N PRO A 96 18.44 5.98 5.37
CA PRO A 96 19.79 5.79 4.88
C PRO A 96 19.76 5.78 3.36
N SER A 97 20.38 6.76 2.74
CA SER A 97 20.79 6.69 1.35
C SER A 97 22.18 6.06 1.30
N LEU A 98 22.35 4.97 0.54
CA LEU A 98 23.68 4.40 0.30
C LEU A 98 24.61 5.41 -0.40
N PHE A 99 24.02 6.36 -1.12
CA PHE A 99 24.69 7.58 -1.50
C PHE A 99 24.61 8.54 -0.33
N ARG A 100 25.60 8.50 0.55
CA ARG A 100 26.10 9.73 1.16
C ARG A 100 26.45 10.62 -0.02
N ARG A 101 25.51 11.46 -0.46
CA ARG A 101 25.76 12.50 -1.45
C ARG A 101 26.88 13.30 -0.81
N SER A 102 28.10 13.10 -1.31
CA SER A 102 29.15 14.07 -1.09
C SER A 102 28.54 15.38 -1.56
N GLU A 103 28.23 16.28 -0.63
CA GLU A 103 28.15 17.70 -0.94
C GLU A 103 29.56 18.16 -1.31
N SER A 104 30.05 17.68 -2.46
CA SER A 104 31.20 18.26 -3.12
C SER A 104 30.93 18.24 -4.62
N ARG A 105 30.72 19.45 -5.12
CA ARG A 105 30.58 19.87 -6.52
C ARG A 105 29.27 19.52 -7.23
N SER A 106 28.59 20.60 -7.59
CA SER A 106 27.69 20.70 -8.72
C SER A 106 28.23 19.97 -9.95
N PRO A 107 27.41 19.18 -10.66
CA PRO A 107 27.72 18.85 -12.04
C PRO A 107 27.38 20.07 -12.89
N GLN A 108 28.34 20.99 -13.07
CA GLN A 108 28.26 21.89 -14.22
C GLN A 108 28.58 21.09 -15.48
N HIS A 109 27.55 20.59 -16.14
CA HIS A 109 27.63 20.18 -17.52
C HIS A 109 26.44 20.74 -18.27
N PHE A 110 26.67 21.89 -18.91
CA PHE A 110 26.27 22.22 -20.27
C PHE A 110 26.92 23.58 -20.60
N ARG A 111 28.26 23.62 -20.70
CA ARG A 111 28.90 24.69 -21.47
C ARG A 111 28.61 24.39 -22.94
N ARG A 112 27.49 24.93 -23.41
CA ARG A 112 27.14 25.01 -24.82
C ARG A 112 28.24 25.85 -25.49
N GLY A 113 29.20 25.19 -26.14
CA GLY A 113 30.18 25.85 -26.98
C GLY A 113 29.46 26.46 -28.18
N SER A 114 29.12 27.74 -28.11
CA SER A 114 28.60 28.49 -29.25
C SER A 114 29.77 28.82 -30.17
N PHE A 115 29.69 28.28 -31.37
CA PHE A 115 30.58 28.44 -32.52
C PHE A 115 31.10 29.88 -32.70
N HIS A 116 32.42 30.03 -32.78
CA HIS A 116 33.05 31.20 -33.39
C HIS A 116 33.11 30.97 -34.91
N PRO A 117 32.55 31.84 -35.75
CA PRO A 117 32.87 31.84 -37.17
C PRO A 117 34.25 32.47 -37.36
N PHE A 118 35.18 31.70 -37.92
CA PHE A 118 36.43 32.24 -38.43
C PHE A 118 36.12 33.15 -39.61
N TYR A 119 36.31 34.45 -39.43
CA TYR A 119 36.59 35.37 -40.53
C TYR A 119 38.08 35.32 -40.81
N GLN A 120 38.47 35.13 -42.06
CA GLN A 120 39.80 35.54 -42.56
C GLN A 120 39.70 35.98 -44.04
N PRO A 121 40.64 36.85 -44.47
CA PRO A 121 40.45 37.94 -45.44
C PRO A 121 40.48 37.54 -46.91
#